data_AF-A0A838IA40-F1
#
_entry.id   AF-A0A838IA40-F1
#
_cell.length_a   1.000
_cell.length_b   1.000
_cell.length_c   1.000
_cell.angle_alpha   90.00
_cell.angle_beta   90.00
_cell.angle_gamma   90.00
#
_symmetry.space_group_name_H-M   'P 1'
#
loop_
_entity.id
_entity.type
_entity.pdbx_description
1 polymer ?
#
loop_
_entity_poly.entity_id
_entity_poly.type
_entity_poly.pdbx_seq_one_letter_code
_entity_poly.pdbx_strand_id
1 'polypeptide(L)' 'MTRTRLRHGAASLACRALEDADGGVELVLDEPAEAVAPGQLACLMAGDVVVGHGTIAASA' A
#
# COMPACT_ATOMS: atom_id res chain seq x y z
N MET A 1 -8.14 7.43 8.64
CA MET A 1 -6.94 7.71 7.84
C MET A 1 -6.37 6.36 7.41
N THR A 2 -6.21 6.13 6.11
CA THR A 2 -5.81 4.82 5.57
C THR A 2 -4.31 4.63 5.73
N ARG A 3 -3.89 3.41 6.02
CA ARG A 3 -2.46 3.06 6.10
C ARG A 3 -2.16 1.84 5.23
N THR A 4 -0.92 1.68 4.82
CA THR A 4 -0.46 0.49 4.08
C THR A 4 0.82 -0.08 4.68
N ARG A 5 0.96 -1.40 4.68
CA ARG A 5 2.25 -2.10 4.94
C ARG A 5 2.74 -2.70 3.64
N LEU A 6 3.95 -2.31 3.22
CA LEU A 6 4.52 -2.69 1.92
C LEU A 6 5.47 -3.90 1.98
N ARG A 7 5.77 -4.40 3.18
CA ARG A 7 6.49 -5.66 3.39
C ARG A 7 6.23 -6.23 4.79
N HIS A 8 6.44 -7.53 4.93
CA HIS A 8 6.40 -8.18 6.23
C HIS A 8 7.45 -7.56 7.18
N GLY A 9 7.03 -7.23 8.41
CA GLY A 9 7.89 -6.59 9.41
C GLY A 9 8.10 -5.08 9.25
N ALA A 10 7.62 -4.44 8.18
CA ALA A 10 7.66 -2.98 8.08
C ALA A 10 6.56 -2.30 8.91
N ALA A 11 6.85 -1.06 9.32
CA ALA A 11 5.86 -0.15 9.85
C ALA A 11 4.80 0.15 8.78
N SER A 12 3.58 0.43 9.21
CA SER A 12 2.55 0.92 8.31
C SER A 12 2.81 2.38 7.99
N LEU A 13 2.59 2.79 6.74
CA LEU A 13 2.73 4.17 6.26
C LEU A 13 1.35 4.79 6.08
N ALA A 14 1.21 6.07 6.38
CA ALA A 14 0.01 6.81 6.03
C ALA A 14 -0.08 6.96 4.50
N CYS A 15 -1.26 6.75 3.94
CA CYS A 15 -1.47 6.84 2.51
C CYS A 15 -2.92 7.18 2.17
N ARG A 16 -3.12 7.61 0.93
CA ARG A 16 -4.43 7.65 0.28
C ARG A 16 -4.53 6.54 -0.75
N ALA A 17 -5.65 5.82 -0.74
CA ALA A 17 -5.98 4.85 -1.77
C ALA A 17 -6.89 5.53 -2.80
N LEU A 18 -6.53 5.41 -4.08
CA LEU A 18 -7.31 5.86 -5.22
C LEU A 18 -7.66 4.64 -6.06
N GLU A 19 -8.86 4.62 -6.60
CA GLU A 19 -9.25 3.60 -7.59
C GLU A 19 -8.47 3.84 -8.88
N ASP A 20 -7.88 2.78 -9.41
CA ASP A 20 -7.24 2.80 -10.73
C ASP A 20 -8.28 2.45 -11.81
N ALA A 21 -8.10 2.98 -13.02
CA ALA A 21 -9.03 2.81 -14.13
C ALA A 21 -9.21 1.32 -14.53
N ASP A 22 -8.19 0.50 -14.30
CA ASP A 22 -8.20 -0.94 -14.62
C ASP A 22 -8.70 -1.82 -13.45
N GLY A 23 -9.33 -1.21 -12.43
CA GLY A 23 -9.81 -1.91 -11.24
C GLY A 23 -8.72 -2.24 -10.22
N GLY A 24 -7.55 -1.63 -10.37
CA GLY A 24 -6.47 -1.64 -9.39
C GLY A 24 -6.66 -0.58 -8.29
N VAL A 25 -5.65 -0.43 -7.45
CA VAL A 25 -5.59 0.61 -6.43
C VAL A 25 -4.23 1.30 -6.51
N GLU A 26 -4.24 2.61 -6.69
CA GLU A 26 -3.06 3.45 -6.57
C GLU A 26 -2.92 3.92 -5.11
N LEU A 27 -1.72 3.74 -4.54
CA LEU A 27 -1.40 4.18 -3.17
C LEU A 27 -0.47 5.38 -3.23
N VAL A 28 -0.99 6.55 -2.85
CA VAL A 28 -0.19 7.76 -2.67
C VAL A 28 0.27 7.80 -1.22
N LEU A 29 1.58 7.61 -1.00
CA LEU A 29 2.17 7.60 0.33
C LEU A 29 2.46 9.03 0.79
N ASP A 30 2.19 9.33 2.05
CA ASP A 30 2.47 10.64 2.63
C ASP A 30 3.98 10.87 2.82
N GLU A 31 4.74 9.78 2.99
CA GLU A 31 6.20 9.76 3.10
C GLU A 31 6.78 8.72 2.11
N PRO A 32 8.02 8.93 1.61
CA PRO A 32 8.67 7.97 0.73
C PRO A 32 8.84 6.60 1.40
N ALA A 33 8.62 5.53 0.63
CA ALA A 33 8.92 4.18 1.06
C ALA A 33 10.20 3.67 0.39
N GLU A 34 11.04 3.00 1.17
CA GLU A 34 12.25 2.37 0.65
C GLU A 34 12.01 0.90 0.27
N ALA A 35 12.72 0.45 -0.77
CA ALA A 35 12.72 -0.94 -1.22
C ALA A 35 11.31 -1.48 -1.55
N VAL A 36 10.49 -0.63 -2.20
CA VAL A 36 9.23 -1.02 -2.83
C VAL A 36 9.55 -1.66 -4.18
N ALA A 37 9.04 -2.86 -4.41
CA ALA A 37 9.34 -3.65 -5.59
C ALA A 37 8.08 -4.38 -6.10
N PRO A 38 7.92 -4.50 -7.43
CA PRO A 38 6.88 -5.34 -8.01
C PRO A 38 6.92 -6.77 -7.47
N GLY A 39 5.75 -7.34 -7.20
CA GLY A 39 5.62 -8.67 -6.60
C GLY A 39 5.58 -8.69 -5.06
N GLN A 40 5.92 -7.58 -4.38
CA GLN A 40 5.75 -7.49 -2.93
C GLN A 40 4.26 -7.37 -2.53
N LEU A 41 3.95 -7.75 -1.29
CA LEU A 41 2.61 -7.63 -0.72
C LEU A 41 2.40 -6.21 -0.17
N ALA A 42 1.34 -5.54 -0.61
CA ALA A 42 0.79 -4.35 0.00
C ALA A 42 -0.47 -4.70 0.79
N CYS A 43 -0.53 -4.30 2.06
CA CYS A 43 -1.65 -4.58 2.96
C CYS A 43 -2.31 -3.28 3.39
N LEU A 44 -3.57 -3.08 3.01
CA LEU A 44 -4.37 -1.93 3.36
C LEU A 44 -4.96 -2.08 4.76
N MET A 45 -4.80 -1.03 5.56
CA MET A 45 -5.16 -1.03 6.96
C MET A 45 -6.05 0.16 7.34
N ALA A 46 -7.03 -0.11 8.19
CA ALA A 46 -7.85 0.87 8.90
C ALA A 46 -7.62 0.71 10.41
N GLY A 47 -6.76 1.56 10.98
CA GLY A 47 -6.25 1.33 12.33
C GLY A 47 -5.40 0.05 12.36
N ASP A 48 -5.77 -0.91 13.20
CA ASP A 48 -5.09 -2.21 13.33
C ASP A 48 -5.74 -3.32 12.50
N VAL A 49 -6.80 -3.01 11.74
CA VAL A 49 -7.54 -4.00 10.94
C VAL A 49 -7.06 -3.99 9.50
N VAL A 50 -6.81 -5.18 8.94
CA VAL A 50 -6.58 -5.36 7.51
C VAL A 50 -7.92 -5.29 6.78
N VAL A 51 -8.05 -4.34 5.86
CA VAL A 51 -9.28 -4.11 5.06
C VAL A 51 -9.12 -4.52 3.59
N GLY A 52 -7.90 -4.85 3.17
CA GLY A 52 -7.61 -5.32 1.84
C GLY A 52 -6.13 -5.64 1.67
N HIS A 53 -5.79 -6.34 0.61
CA HIS A 53 -4.40 -6.60 0.25
C HIS A 53 -4.27 -6.73 -1.26
N GLY A 54 -3.06 -6.53 -1.76
CA GLY A 54 -2.73 -6.68 -3.16
C GLY A 54 -1.25 -6.92 -3.36
N THR A 55 -0.89 -7.26 -4.58
CA THR A 55 0.51 -7.35 -4.99
C THR A 55 0.89 -6.04 -5.67
N ILE A 56 2.04 -5.49 -5.31
CA ILE A 56 2.57 -4.28 -5.94
C ILE A 56 2.86 -4.59 -7.39
N ALA A 57 2.19 -3.88 -8.31
CA ALA A 57 2.41 -4.04 -9.75
C ALA A 57 3.59 -3.17 -10.23
N ALA A 58 3.66 -1.94 -9.74
CA ALA A 58 4.70 -0.97 -10.06
C ALA A 58 4.85 0.04 -8.91
N SER A 59 5.98 0.76 -8.88
CA SER A 59 6.23 1.91 -8.02
C SER A 59 6.98 2.97 -8.83
N ALA A 60 6.58 4.23 -8.69
CA ALA A 60 7.20 5.37 -9.38
C ALA A 60 8.01 6.23 -8.40
#